data_AF-A0AAW5JMJ1-F1
#
_entry.id   AF-A0AAW5JMJ1-F1
#
_cell.length_a   1.000
_cell.length_b   1.000
_cell.length_c   1.000
_cell.angle_alpha   90.00
_cell.angle_beta   90.00
_cell.angle_gamma   90.00
#
_symmetry.space_group_name_H-M   'P 1'
#
loop_
_entity.id
_entity.type
_entity.pdbx_description
1 polymer ?
#
loop_
_entity_poly.entity_id
_entity_poly.type
_entity_poly.pdbx_seq_one_letter_code
_entity_poly.pdbx_strand_id
1 'polypeptide(L)'
;MNADYENWSNFLESQVEFSWKGSEKHTKAHCARVLLYALLIADKMALPAKERDALCAAAVFHDSRRLDDWYDVGHGKRAAAYYRDFCAGGSLPYDPRTATIMAYHDLDDTLGEVALNHLDNGILLYRIFKDADGLDRYRLSPDALDVSMLRTKEGRSLTDFAKRLVSEQSPL
;
A
#
# COMPACT_ATOMS: atom_id res chain seq x y z
N MET A 1 16.94 10.90 -1.98
CA MET A 1 15.70 10.10 -1.91
C MET A 1 14.78 10.56 -3.03
N ASN A 2 13.86 9.71 -3.50
CA ASN A 2 12.92 10.06 -4.56
C ASN A 2 11.95 11.15 -4.04
N ALA A 3 11.78 12.27 -4.74
CA ALA A 3 10.93 13.38 -4.31
C ALA A 3 9.48 12.93 -4.01
N ASP A 4 8.99 11.94 -4.73
CA ASP A 4 7.67 11.35 -4.50
C ASP A 4 7.55 10.73 -3.09
N TYR A 5 8.58 10.02 -2.64
CA TYR A 5 8.57 9.39 -1.33
C TYR A 5 8.46 10.43 -0.21
N GLU A 6 9.27 11.48 -0.28
CA GLU A 6 9.28 12.55 0.71
C GLU A 6 7.93 13.29 0.74
N ASN A 7 7.40 13.64 -0.42
CA ASN A 7 6.10 14.32 -0.54
C ASN A 7 4.95 13.47 0.03
N TRP A 8 4.87 12.20 -0.37
CA TRP A 8 3.79 11.31 0.09
C TRP A 8 3.96 10.87 1.53
N SER A 9 5.19 10.73 2.04
CA SER A 9 5.43 10.48 3.46
C SER A 9 5.03 11.69 4.31
N ASN A 10 5.34 12.91 3.88
CA ASN A 10 4.89 14.13 4.57
C ASN A 10 3.35 14.27 4.52
N PHE A 11 2.73 13.90 3.41
CA PHE A 11 1.28 13.85 3.27
C PHE A 11 0.65 12.82 4.23
N LEU A 12 1.21 11.60 4.29
CA LEU A 12 0.78 10.57 5.24
C LEU A 12 0.82 11.09 6.68
N GLU A 13 1.89 11.77 7.06
CA GLU A 13 2.04 12.30 8.42
C GLU A 13 1.07 13.46 8.72
N SER A 14 0.88 14.39 7.79
CA SER A 14 0.14 15.62 8.04
C SER A 14 -1.35 15.60 7.67
N GLN A 15 -1.78 14.74 6.75
CA GLN A 15 -3.12 14.79 6.16
C GLN A 15 -3.95 13.52 6.41
N VAL A 16 -3.30 12.36 6.57
CA VAL A 16 -4.01 11.09 6.72
C VAL A 16 -4.23 10.77 8.20
N GLU A 17 -5.49 10.65 8.59
CA GLU A 17 -5.89 10.24 9.93
C GLU A 17 -6.11 8.73 10.01
N PHE A 18 -5.71 8.11 11.12
CA PHE A 18 -5.96 6.69 11.40
C PHE A 18 -7.06 6.56 12.45
N SER A 19 -8.07 5.72 12.19
CA SER A 19 -9.16 5.47 13.14
C SER A 19 -8.69 4.65 14.35
N TRP A 20 -7.80 3.69 14.14
CA TRP A 20 -7.24 2.86 15.20
C TRP A 20 -5.92 3.45 15.74
N LYS A 21 -6.03 4.38 16.69
CA LYS A 21 -4.87 5.12 17.24
C LYS A 21 -3.92 4.28 18.10
N GLY A 22 -4.39 3.13 18.61
CA GLY A 22 -3.61 2.22 19.45
C GLY A 22 -2.91 1.10 18.68
N SER A 23 -2.84 1.17 17.34
CA SER A 23 -2.19 0.15 16.54
C SER A 23 -0.69 0.08 16.80
N GLU A 24 -0.17 -1.11 17.05
CA GLU A 24 1.29 -1.35 17.07
C GLU A 24 1.79 -1.88 15.72
N LYS A 25 0.88 -2.38 14.87
CA LYS A 25 1.22 -3.12 13.65
C LYS A 25 0.91 -2.39 12.35
N HIS A 26 -0.18 -1.62 12.30
CA HIS A 26 -0.74 -0.96 11.13
C HIS A 26 -0.65 0.56 11.31
N THR A 27 0.60 1.01 11.47
CA THR A 27 0.95 2.39 11.77
C THR A 27 1.32 3.15 10.50
N LYS A 28 1.48 4.47 10.60
CA LYS A 28 2.06 5.28 9.51
C LYS A 28 3.44 4.78 9.07
N ALA A 29 4.24 4.22 9.98
CA ALA A 29 5.52 3.61 9.62
C ALA A 29 5.37 2.39 8.71
N HIS A 30 4.32 1.58 8.90
CA HIS A 30 3.97 0.51 7.96
C HIS A 30 3.59 1.08 6.58
N CYS A 31 2.65 2.02 6.53
CA CYS A 31 2.26 2.65 5.26
C CYS A 31 3.43 3.34 4.53
N ALA A 32 4.37 3.93 5.26
CA ALA A 32 5.58 4.53 4.69
C ALA A 32 6.51 3.49 4.04
N ARG A 33 6.68 2.31 4.64
CA ARG A 33 7.45 1.22 3.99
C ARG A 33 6.71 0.65 2.78
N VAL A 34 5.39 0.49 2.85
CA VAL A 34 4.58 0.11 1.69
C VAL A 34 4.71 1.13 0.55
N LEU A 35 4.68 2.43 0.86
CA LEU A 35 4.94 3.51 -0.09
C LEU A 35 6.31 3.37 -0.75
N LEU A 36 7.36 3.13 0.04
CA LEU A 36 8.71 2.91 -0.47
C LEU A 36 8.76 1.71 -1.43
N TYR A 37 8.22 0.56 -1.04
CA TYR A 37 8.24 -0.64 -1.87
C TYR A 37 7.44 -0.45 -3.16
N ALA A 38 6.27 0.19 -3.11
CA ALA A 38 5.46 0.48 -4.29
C ALA A 38 6.21 1.37 -5.28
N LEU A 39 6.91 2.41 -4.80
CA LEU A 39 7.75 3.28 -5.63
C LEU A 39 8.95 2.53 -6.22
N LEU A 40 9.61 1.66 -5.47
CA LEU A 40 10.73 0.85 -5.97
C LEU A 40 10.29 -0.15 -7.04
N ILE A 41 9.12 -0.78 -6.87
CA ILE A 41 8.56 -1.66 -7.89
C ILE A 41 8.18 -0.85 -9.14
N ALA A 42 7.50 0.29 -8.97
CA ALA A 42 7.13 1.17 -10.07
C ALA A 42 8.34 1.68 -10.86
N ASP A 43 9.43 2.04 -10.18
CA ASP A 43 10.69 2.47 -10.79
C ASP A 43 11.35 1.34 -11.60
N LYS A 44 11.42 0.12 -11.04
CA LYS A 44 11.92 -1.08 -11.76
C LYS A 44 11.10 -1.39 -13.02
N MET A 45 9.82 -1.04 -13.02
CA MET A 45 8.91 -1.22 -14.16
C MET A 45 8.81 0.01 -15.07
N ALA A 46 9.56 1.09 -14.78
CA ALA A 46 9.53 2.35 -15.49
C ALA A 46 8.10 2.93 -15.64
N LEU A 47 7.27 2.84 -14.59
CA LEU A 47 5.89 3.31 -14.65
C LEU A 47 5.80 4.84 -14.73
N PRO A 48 4.79 5.38 -15.45
CA PRO A 48 4.57 6.82 -15.52
C PRO A 48 4.15 7.41 -14.17
N ALA A 49 4.23 8.74 -14.05
CA ALA A 49 3.84 9.48 -12.84
C ALA A 49 2.40 9.18 -12.42
N LYS A 50 1.47 9.07 -13.38
CA LYS A 50 0.04 8.82 -13.11
C LYS A 50 -0.20 7.48 -12.39
N GLU A 51 0.54 6.44 -12.74
CA GLU A 51 0.50 5.13 -12.10
C GLU A 51 1.17 5.15 -10.72
N ARG A 52 2.28 5.89 -10.60
CA ARG A 52 2.99 6.09 -9.34
C ARG A 52 2.11 6.81 -8.32
N ASP A 53 1.44 7.89 -8.71
CA ASP A 53 0.54 8.64 -7.84
C ASP A 53 -0.62 7.77 -7.32
N ALA A 54 -1.17 6.89 -8.18
CA ALA A 54 -2.21 5.97 -7.77
C ALA A 54 -1.72 4.97 -6.70
N LEU A 55 -0.51 4.43 -6.88
CA LEU A 55 0.13 3.54 -5.90
C LEU A 55 0.46 4.26 -4.59
N CYS A 56 0.99 5.48 -4.66
CA CYS A 56 1.31 6.28 -3.49
C CYS A 56 0.07 6.61 -2.67
N ALA A 57 -1.02 7.02 -3.33
CA ALA A 57 -2.29 7.26 -2.67
C ALA A 57 -2.84 5.98 -2.01
N ALA A 58 -2.77 4.82 -2.69
CA ALA A 58 -3.18 3.56 -2.09
C ALA A 58 -2.34 3.22 -0.84
N ALA A 59 -1.01 3.36 -0.93
CA ALA A 59 -0.09 3.09 0.16
C ALA A 59 -0.39 3.90 1.42
N VAL A 60 -0.63 5.21 1.30
CA VAL A 60 -0.83 6.06 2.47
C VAL A 60 -2.23 5.89 3.11
N PHE A 61 -3.24 5.47 2.35
CA PHE A 61 -4.63 5.37 2.84
C PHE A 61 -5.08 3.95 3.24
N HIS A 62 -4.52 2.87 2.69
CA HIS A 62 -5.15 1.53 2.73
C HIS A 62 -5.54 1.00 4.13
N ASP A 63 -4.71 1.29 5.14
CA ASP A 63 -4.91 0.84 6.52
C ASP A 63 -5.43 1.93 7.46
N SER A 64 -5.73 3.12 6.94
CA SER A 64 -6.20 4.28 7.73
C SER A 64 -7.53 4.03 8.45
N ARG A 65 -8.31 3.03 8.03
CA ARG A 65 -9.67 2.74 8.52
C ARG A 65 -9.83 1.35 9.13
N ARG A 66 -8.75 0.82 9.70
CA ARG A 66 -8.83 -0.36 10.58
C ARG A 66 -9.59 -0.07 11.87
N LEU A 67 -10.21 -1.10 12.42
CA LEU A 67 -10.89 -1.11 13.72
C LEU A 67 -10.06 -1.85 14.79
N ASP A 68 -9.19 -2.77 14.37
CA ASP A 68 -8.24 -3.49 15.21
C ASP A 68 -7.00 -3.98 14.43
N ASP A 69 -6.07 -4.62 15.14
CA ASP A 69 -4.81 -5.16 14.60
C ASP A 69 -4.89 -6.62 14.11
N TRP A 70 -6.09 -7.21 14.07
CA TRP A 70 -6.32 -8.58 13.61
C TRP A 70 -6.69 -8.57 12.11
N TYR A 71 -7.52 -9.52 11.67
CA TYR A 71 -7.87 -9.67 10.25
C TYR A 71 -8.64 -8.47 9.70
N ASP A 72 -9.56 -7.91 10.50
CA ASP A 72 -10.41 -6.76 10.17
C ASP A 72 -10.89 -6.70 8.70
N VAL A 73 -11.43 -7.81 8.18
CA VAL A 73 -11.86 -7.90 6.78
C VAL A 73 -12.88 -6.81 6.43
N GLY A 74 -12.66 -6.11 5.32
CA GLY A 74 -13.42 -4.97 4.87
C GLY A 74 -12.81 -3.61 5.24
N HIS A 75 -11.64 -3.56 5.90
CA HIS A 75 -10.94 -2.30 6.16
C HIS A 75 -10.55 -1.59 4.87
N GLY A 76 -10.18 -2.36 3.84
CA GLY A 76 -9.89 -1.81 2.51
C GLY A 76 -11.05 -0.98 1.96
N LYS A 77 -12.28 -1.50 2.06
CA LYS A 77 -13.49 -0.78 1.61
C LYS A 77 -13.75 0.49 2.43
N ARG A 78 -13.50 0.48 3.74
CA ARG A 78 -13.63 1.66 4.59
C ARG A 78 -12.57 2.72 4.26
N ALA A 79 -11.33 2.29 4.02
CA ALA A 79 -10.24 3.18 3.60
C ALA A 79 -10.54 3.82 2.23
N ALA A 80 -11.08 3.04 1.29
CA ALA A 80 -11.52 3.55 -0.01
C ALA A 80 -12.63 4.61 0.10
N ALA A 81 -13.59 4.42 1.01
CA ALA A 81 -14.62 5.41 1.30
C ALA A 81 -14.01 6.70 1.87
N TYR A 82 -13.09 6.58 2.84
CA TYR A 82 -12.39 7.74 3.40
C TYR A 82 -11.56 8.48 2.34
N TYR A 83 -10.82 7.77 1.49
CA TYR A 83 -10.08 8.37 0.38
C TYR A 83 -10.99 9.15 -0.58
N ARG A 84 -12.15 8.59 -0.93
CA ARG A 84 -13.12 9.27 -1.80
C ARG A 84 -13.64 10.56 -1.15
N ASP A 85 -14.00 10.52 0.13
CA ASP A 85 -14.49 11.68 0.86
C ASP A 85 -13.39 12.75 1.01
N PHE A 86 -12.14 12.32 1.23
CA PHE A 86 -10.96 13.18 1.25
C PHE A 86 -10.76 13.89 -0.10
N CYS A 87 -10.86 13.16 -1.21
CA CYS A 87 -10.73 13.74 -2.56
C CYS A 87 -11.88 14.72 -2.88
N ALA A 88 -13.10 14.42 -2.41
CA ALA A 88 -14.24 15.32 -2.57
C ALA A 88 -14.04 16.67 -1.85
N GLY A 89 -13.19 16.71 -0.82
CA GLY A 89 -12.74 17.95 -0.17
C GLY A 89 -11.78 18.80 -1.00
N GLY A 90 -11.30 18.32 -2.15
CA GLY A 90 -10.46 19.07 -3.10
C GLY A 90 -8.95 19.01 -2.85
N SER A 91 -8.50 18.32 -1.80
CA SER A 91 -7.08 18.24 -1.42
C SER A 91 -6.25 17.29 -2.29
N LEU A 92 -6.89 16.37 -3.01
CA LEU A 92 -6.24 15.38 -3.88
C LEU A 92 -7.19 14.99 -5.02
N PRO A 93 -6.71 14.83 -6.27
CA PRO A 93 -7.54 14.33 -7.35
C PRO A 93 -7.97 12.87 -7.08
N TYR A 94 -9.24 12.59 -7.35
CA TYR A 94 -9.78 11.23 -7.22
C TYR A 94 -9.31 10.33 -8.36
N ASP A 95 -8.76 9.17 -8.01
CA ASP A 95 -8.45 8.09 -8.94
C ASP A 95 -9.28 6.83 -8.60
N PRO A 96 -10.16 6.35 -9.49
CA PRO A 96 -10.96 5.15 -9.26
C PRO A 96 -10.11 3.88 -9.11
N ARG A 97 -8.90 3.84 -9.69
CA ARG A 97 -7.96 2.71 -9.54
C ARG A 97 -7.49 2.63 -8.10
N THR A 98 -7.04 3.74 -7.53
CA THR A 98 -6.63 3.84 -6.13
C THR A 98 -7.71 3.36 -5.17
N ALA A 99 -8.94 3.88 -5.33
CA ALA A 99 -10.07 3.48 -4.51
C ALA A 99 -10.38 1.98 -4.63
N THR A 100 -10.30 1.43 -5.84
CA THR A 100 -10.60 0.01 -6.08
C THR A 100 -9.49 -0.90 -5.57
N ILE A 101 -8.21 -0.53 -5.74
CA ILE A 101 -7.06 -1.26 -5.17
C ILE A 101 -7.24 -1.39 -3.66
N MET A 102 -7.48 -0.27 -2.96
CA MET A 102 -7.70 -0.30 -1.52
C MET A 102 -8.92 -1.12 -1.15
N ALA A 103 -10.05 -0.97 -1.85
CA ALA A 103 -11.29 -1.66 -1.51
C ALA A 103 -11.19 -3.20 -1.53
N TYR A 104 -10.23 -3.77 -2.26
CA TYR A 104 -10.08 -5.21 -2.46
C TYR A 104 -8.73 -5.78 -2.01
N HIS A 105 -7.83 -4.98 -1.43
CA HIS A 105 -6.50 -5.47 -1.08
C HIS A 105 -6.52 -6.52 0.05
N ASP A 106 -7.51 -6.44 0.94
CA ASP A 106 -7.75 -7.34 2.06
C ASP A 106 -8.66 -8.52 1.73
N LEU A 107 -8.97 -8.70 0.44
CA LEU A 107 -9.78 -9.79 -0.10
C LEU A 107 -8.95 -10.72 -0.98
N ASP A 108 -9.58 -11.81 -1.42
CA ASP A 108 -9.02 -12.75 -2.39
C ASP A 108 -8.67 -12.03 -3.72
N ASP A 109 -7.53 -12.40 -4.30
CA ASP A 109 -7.01 -11.79 -5.52
C ASP A 109 -8.02 -11.86 -6.67
N THR A 110 -8.78 -12.95 -6.79
CA THR A 110 -9.75 -13.13 -7.87
C THR A 110 -10.81 -12.04 -7.85
N LEU A 111 -11.26 -11.65 -6.65
CA LEU A 111 -12.27 -10.59 -6.49
C LEU A 111 -11.68 -9.23 -6.90
N GLY A 112 -10.45 -8.93 -6.47
CA GLY A 112 -9.76 -7.70 -6.85
C GLY A 112 -9.49 -7.62 -8.35
N GLU A 113 -8.95 -8.67 -8.95
CA GLU A 113 -8.64 -8.68 -10.39
C GLU A 113 -9.88 -8.52 -11.26
N VAL A 114 -11.00 -9.16 -10.88
CA VAL A 114 -12.30 -8.96 -11.54
C VAL A 114 -12.76 -7.50 -11.40
N ALA A 115 -12.66 -6.92 -10.20
CA ALA A 115 -13.07 -5.54 -9.96
C ALA A 115 -12.21 -4.51 -10.71
N LEU A 116 -10.95 -4.83 -11.00
CA LEU A 116 -9.99 -3.92 -11.65
C LEU A 116 -9.83 -4.15 -13.16
N ASN A 117 -10.46 -5.18 -13.75
CA ASN A 117 -10.23 -5.57 -15.14
C ASN A 117 -10.59 -4.51 -16.20
N HIS A 118 -11.50 -3.60 -15.86
CA HIS A 118 -12.04 -2.58 -16.76
C HIS A 118 -11.35 -1.23 -16.55
N LEU A 119 -10.47 -1.12 -15.55
CA LEU A 119 -9.71 0.07 -15.25
C LEU A 119 -8.31 -0.04 -15.90
N ASP A 120 -7.90 1.04 -16.55
CA ASP A 120 -6.60 1.11 -17.21
C ASP A 120 -5.45 0.85 -16.22
N ASN A 121 -4.59 -0.12 -16.54
CA ASN A 121 -3.54 -0.66 -15.66
C ASN A 121 -4.03 -1.14 -14.28
N GLY A 122 -5.33 -1.31 -14.05
CA GLY A 122 -5.89 -1.61 -12.73
C GLY A 122 -5.31 -2.88 -12.10
N ILE A 123 -5.33 -3.99 -12.84
CA ILE A 123 -4.78 -5.27 -12.35
C ILE A 123 -3.28 -5.16 -12.06
N LEU A 124 -2.52 -4.45 -12.90
CA LEU A 124 -1.09 -4.25 -12.69
C LEU A 124 -0.82 -3.50 -11.38
N LEU A 125 -1.49 -2.37 -11.17
CA LEU A 125 -1.33 -1.54 -9.97
C LEU A 125 -1.79 -2.29 -8.71
N TYR A 126 -2.88 -3.07 -8.79
CA TYR A 126 -3.33 -3.93 -7.70
C TYR A 126 -2.27 -4.96 -7.30
N ARG A 127 -1.67 -5.63 -8.28
CA ARG A 127 -0.61 -6.62 -8.03
C ARG A 127 0.63 -5.97 -7.40
N ILE A 128 1.07 -4.82 -7.91
CA ILE A 128 2.19 -4.06 -7.33
C ILE A 128 1.88 -3.66 -5.89
N PHE A 129 0.67 -3.15 -5.63
CA PHE A 129 0.26 -2.73 -4.31
C PHE A 129 0.26 -3.89 -3.31
N LYS A 130 -0.34 -5.05 -3.67
CA LYS A 130 -0.33 -6.22 -2.78
C LYS A 130 1.06 -6.78 -2.53
N ASP A 131 1.96 -6.69 -3.52
CA ASP A 131 3.36 -7.07 -3.32
C ASP A 131 4.06 -6.11 -2.35
N ALA A 132 3.84 -4.80 -2.49
CA ALA A 132 4.40 -3.79 -1.60
C ALA A 132 3.91 -3.96 -0.15
N ASP A 133 2.60 -4.18 0.05
CA ASP A 133 2.04 -4.49 1.37
C ASP A 133 2.58 -5.82 1.92
N GLY A 134 2.63 -6.85 1.07
CA GLY A 134 3.20 -8.15 1.41
C GLY A 134 4.66 -8.09 1.84
N LEU A 135 5.51 -7.32 1.15
CA LEU A 135 6.93 -7.16 1.49
C LEU A 135 7.13 -6.63 2.91
N ASP A 136 6.22 -5.80 3.42
CA ASP A 136 6.32 -5.26 4.78
C ASP A 136 5.96 -6.28 5.88
N ARG A 137 5.50 -7.49 5.51
CA ARG A 137 5.25 -8.57 6.47
C ARG A 137 6.52 -9.00 7.20
N TYR A 138 7.71 -8.81 6.61
CA TYR A 138 8.96 -9.11 7.31
C TYR A 138 9.14 -8.34 8.62
N ARG A 139 8.43 -7.20 8.82
CA ARG A 139 8.42 -6.50 10.11
C ARG A 139 7.83 -7.34 11.25
N LEU A 140 6.94 -8.28 10.92
CA LEU A 140 6.20 -9.09 11.90
C LEU A 140 7.03 -10.28 12.35
N SER A 141 7.71 -10.94 11.41
CA SER A 141 8.75 -11.93 11.66
C SER A 141 9.56 -12.21 10.37
N PRO A 142 10.76 -12.79 10.48
CA PRO A 142 11.58 -13.15 9.31
C PRO A 142 10.90 -14.10 8.30
N ASP A 143 9.89 -14.86 8.76
CA ASP A 143 9.17 -15.88 7.98
C ASP A 143 7.70 -15.50 7.70
N ALA A 144 7.27 -14.27 8.05
CA ALA A 144 5.89 -13.84 7.91
C ALA A 144 5.42 -13.59 6.46
N LEU A 145 6.36 -13.51 5.50
CA LEU A 145 6.05 -13.40 4.07
C LEU A 145 6.20 -14.76 3.38
N ASP A 146 5.09 -15.26 2.84
CA ASP A 146 5.12 -16.27 1.78
C ASP A 146 5.48 -15.61 0.43
N VAL A 147 6.70 -15.83 -0.04
CA VAL A 147 7.22 -15.24 -1.29
C VAL A 147 6.43 -15.70 -2.51
N SER A 148 5.79 -16.88 -2.46
CA SER A 148 4.95 -17.37 -3.56
C SER A 148 3.69 -16.52 -3.77
N MET A 149 3.28 -15.78 -2.75
CA MET A 149 2.15 -14.85 -2.80
C MET A 149 2.51 -13.50 -3.44
N LEU A 150 3.79 -13.24 -3.75
CA LEU A 150 4.17 -12.05 -4.52
C LEU A 150 3.87 -12.30 -6.00
N ARG A 151 3.25 -11.32 -6.67
CA ARG A 151 2.67 -11.41 -8.01
C ARG A 151 3.65 -11.01 -9.10
N THR A 152 4.42 -9.97 -8.88
CA THR A 152 5.35 -9.37 -9.85
C THR A 152 6.78 -9.90 -9.68
N LYS A 153 7.55 -9.91 -10.78
CA LYS A 153 8.97 -10.30 -10.70
C LYS A 153 9.79 -9.23 -9.96
N GLU A 154 9.40 -7.97 -10.09
CA GLU A 154 10.02 -6.82 -9.44
C GLU A 154 9.77 -6.83 -7.93
N GLY A 155 8.55 -7.11 -7.48
CA GLY A 155 8.24 -7.31 -6.07
C GLY A 155 9.03 -8.47 -5.47
N ARG A 156 9.08 -9.62 -6.16
CA ARG A 156 9.92 -10.76 -5.76
C ARG A 156 11.41 -10.40 -5.67
N SER A 157 11.91 -9.50 -6.53
CA SER A 157 13.31 -9.07 -6.49
C SER A 157 13.68 -8.20 -5.27
N LEU A 158 12.68 -7.73 -4.51
CA LEU A 158 12.88 -6.85 -3.35
C LEU A 158 12.86 -7.59 -2.01
N THR A 159 12.67 -8.91 -1.97
CA THR A 159 12.54 -9.67 -0.70
C THR A 159 13.75 -9.50 0.23
N ASP A 160 14.97 -9.64 -0.30
CA ASP A 160 16.20 -9.47 0.49
C ASP A 160 16.37 -8.04 0.98
N PHE A 161 15.97 -7.06 0.16
CA PHE A 161 16.00 -5.66 0.56
C PHE A 161 15.00 -5.39 1.69
N ALA A 162 13.76 -5.88 1.56
CA ALA A 162 12.71 -5.71 2.56
C ALA A 162 13.09 -6.35 3.91
N LYS A 163 13.68 -7.56 3.89
CA LYS A 163 14.22 -8.22 5.09
C LYS A 163 15.29 -7.37 5.80
N ARG A 164 16.26 -6.86 5.04
CA ARG A 164 17.34 -6.03 5.62
C ARG A 164 16.78 -4.74 6.21
N LEU A 165 15.91 -4.05 5.48
CA LEU A 165 15.34 -2.77 5.88
C LEU A 165 14.66 -2.85 7.26
N VAL A 166 13.89 -3.91 7.53
CA VAL A 166 13.22 -4.07 8.84
C VAL A 166 14.17 -4.53 9.94
N SER A 167 15.19 -5.33 9.61
CA SER A 167 16.19 -5.81 10.58
C SER A 167 17.10 -4.69 11.09
N GLU A 168 17.43 -3.71 10.24
CA GLU A 168 18.25 -2.54 10.60
C GLU A 168 17.46 -1.50 11.43
N GLN A 169 16.13 -1.60 11.47
CA GLN A 169 15.24 -0.71 12.21
C GLN A 169 14.81 -1.28 13.57
N SER A 170 15.11 -2.53 13.87
CA SER A 170 14.89 -3.12 15.18
C SER A 170 16.10 -2.84 16.09
N PRO A 171 15.94 -2.15 17.24
CA PRO A 171 17.02 -2.09 18.21
C PRO A 171 17.31 -3.49 18.72
N LEU A 172 18.60 -3.84 18.80
CA LEU A 172 19.09 -4.96 19.61
C LEU A 172 18.59 -4.84 21.06
#